data_AF-A0A3D2SQB2-F1
#
_entry.id   AF-A0A3D2SQB2-F1
#
_cell.length_a   1.000
_cell.length_b   1.000
_cell.length_c   1.000
_cell.angle_alpha   90.00
_cell.angle_beta   90.00
_cell.angle_gamma   90.00
#
_symmetry.space_group_name_H-M   'P 1'
#
loop_
_entity.id
_entity.type
_entity.pdbx_description
1 polymer ?
#
loop_
_entity_poly.entity_id
_entity_poly.type
_entity_poly.pdbx_seq_one_letter_code
_entity_poly.pdbx_strand_id
1 'polypeptide(L)'
;MTVYNKLKIAILTILATQTIHAITLEPLQVMSAPGDLLYAEMNFSQADISSNLQVSLATPEDLMGLGISNQPSAQLNFFARRNGQGTGVIVITSSRPFTQPELDIVLKIQEGHGTRLQHIKQSINRKAVPALQTANEKPLTPKFIV
;
A
#
# COMPACT_ATOMS: atom_id res chain seq x y z
N MET A 1 -52.69 10.19 -50.45
CA MET A 1 -51.40 10.45 -51.12
C MET A 1 -50.61 11.44 -50.25
N THR A 2 -49.49 10.97 -49.67
CA THR A 2 -48.30 11.72 -49.14
C THR A 2 -48.54 12.89 -48.17
N VAL A 3 -47.93 12.97 -46.99
CA VAL A 3 -46.46 13.05 -46.80
C VAL A 3 -46.06 12.54 -45.40
N TYR A 4 -45.11 11.61 -45.36
CA TYR A 4 -44.56 10.96 -44.18
C TYR A 4 -43.31 11.74 -43.74
N ASN A 5 -43.39 12.54 -42.67
CA ASN A 5 -42.23 13.34 -42.25
C ASN A 5 -41.34 12.54 -41.29
N LYS A 6 -40.11 12.32 -41.75
CA LYS A 6 -39.08 11.49 -41.13
C LYS A 6 -38.45 12.26 -39.98
N LEU A 7 -38.72 11.88 -38.73
CA LEU A 7 -37.86 12.29 -37.62
C LEU A 7 -37.10 11.07 -37.09
N LYS A 8 -35.97 10.79 -37.75
CA LYS A 8 -34.95 9.89 -37.23
C LYS A 8 -34.27 10.59 -36.06
N ILE A 9 -34.76 10.38 -34.84
CA ILE A 9 -34.07 10.83 -33.63
C ILE A 9 -32.99 9.79 -33.34
N ALA A 10 -31.76 10.07 -33.75
CA ALA A 10 -30.58 9.32 -33.29
C ALA A 10 -30.27 9.78 -31.87
N ILE A 11 -30.77 9.04 -30.87
CA ILE A 11 -30.42 9.27 -29.46
C ILE A 11 -29.05 8.62 -29.24
N LEU A 12 -27.98 9.40 -29.39
CA LEU A 12 -26.62 8.99 -29.01
C LEU A 12 -26.51 9.12 -27.49
N THR A 13 -26.91 8.08 -26.77
CA THR A 13 -26.71 7.98 -25.32
C THR A 13 -25.21 7.82 -25.07
N ILE A 14 -24.55 8.89 -24.61
CA ILE A 14 -23.16 8.83 -24.15
C ILE A 14 -23.20 8.06 -22.83
N LEU A 15 -22.92 6.75 -22.87
CA LEU A 15 -22.57 6.01 -21.66
C LEU A 15 -21.26 6.61 -21.16
N ALA A 16 -21.35 7.55 -20.23
CA ALA A 16 -20.21 7.99 -19.46
C ALA A 16 -19.68 6.77 -18.71
N THR A 17 -18.61 6.16 -19.22
CA THR A 17 -17.89 5.09 -18.55
C THR A 17 -17.32 5.66 -17.26
N GLN A 18 -17.99 5.40 -16.15
CA GLN A 18 -17.41 5.60 -14.83
C GLN A 18 -16.25 4.60 -14.73
N THR A 19 -15.02 5.11 -14.77
CA THR A 19 -13.84 4.29 -14.55
C THR A 19 -13.83 3.91 -13.08
N ILE A 20 -14.28 2.69 -12.77
CA ILE A 20 -14.12 2.11 -11.44
C ILE A 20 -12.62 1.86 -11.27
N HIS A 21 -11.95 2.82 -10.65
CA HIS A 21 -10.56 2.68 -10.28
C HIS A 21 -10.49 1.84 -9.00
N ALA A 22 -9.85 0.69 -9.09
CA ALA A 22 -9.48 -0.08 -7.92
C ALA A 22 -8.11 0.39 -7.44
N ILE A 23 -7.95 0.58 -6.13
CA ILE A 23 -6.64 0.88 -5.54
C ILE A 23 -5.60 -0.15 -5.98
N THR A 24 -4.50 0.34 -6.53
CA THR A 24 -3.34 -0.46 -6.95
C THR A 24 -2.26 -0.37 -5.90
N LEU A 25 -1.73 -1.53 -5.49
CA LEU A 25 -0.72 -1.65 -4.44
C LEU A 25 0.61 -2.03 -5.08
N GLU A 26 1.67 -1.31 -4.73
CA GLU A 26 3.03 -1.70 -5.05
C GLU A 26 3.53 -2.78 -4.09
N PRO A 27 4.62 -3.51 -4.43
CA PRO A 27 5.25 -4.44 -3.51
C PRO A 27 5.68 -3.75 -2.20
N LEU A 28 5.48 -4.43 -1.07
CA LEU A 28 5.93 -3.93 0.23
C LEU A 28 7.47 -3.84 0.27
N GLN A 29 7.97 -2.76 0.85
CA GLN A 29 9.38 -2.50 1.08
C GLN A 29 9.64 -2.54 2.58
N VAL A 30 10.28 -3.60 3.05
CA VAL A 30 10.70 -3.72 4.45
C VAL A 30 12.07 -3.08 4.61
N MET A 31 12.17 -2.12 5.53
CA MET A 31 13.40 -1.34 5.77
C MET A 31 14.03 -1.61 7.14
N SER A 32 13.38 -2.42 7.97
CA SER A 32 13.89 -2.90 9.26
C SER A 32 14.60 -4.25 9.14
N ALA A 33 15.47 -4.57 10.11
CA ALA A 33 16.07 -5.90 10.25
C ALA A 33 15.32 -6.75 11.29
N PRO A 34 15.48 -8.08 11.29
CA PRO A 34 14.96 -8.93 12.36
C PRO A 34 15.52 -8.51 13.72
N GLY A 35 14.64 -8.34 14.71
CA GLY A 35 14.99 -7.87 16.05
C GLY A 35 14.87 -6.35 16.24
N ASP A 36 14.71 -5.57 15.18
CA ASP A 36 14.37 -4.14 15.27
C ASP A 36 12.85 -3.93 15.33
N LEU A 37 12.40 -2.70 15.59
CA LEU A 37 11.01 -2.34 15.33
C LEU A 37 10.74 -2.45 13.82
N LEU A 38 9.64 -3.10 13.45
CA LEU A 38 9.23 -3.23 12.06
C LEU A 38 9.01 -1.84 11.49
N TYR A 39 9.59 -1.59 10.33
CA TYR A 39 9.25 -0.46 9.49
C TYR A 39 9.17 -0.94 8.05
N ALA A 40 7.99 -0.82 7.47
CA ALA A 40 7.76 -1.19 6.09
C ALA A 40 6.82 -0.20 5.42
N GLU A 41 7.06 0.03 4.13
CA GLU A 41 6.29 0.97 3.32
C GLU A 41 5.72 0.26 2.09
N MET A 42 4.48 0.56 1.77
CA MET A 42 3.80 0.09 0.58
C MET A 42 3.17 1.29 -0.11
N ASN A 43 3.63 1.60 -1.31
CA ASN A 43 2.99 2.65 -2.10
C ASN A 43 1.68 2.13 -2.69
N PHE A 44 0.77 3.06 -2.94
CA PHE A 44 -0.45 2.78 -3.66
C PHE A 44 -0.79 3.91 -4.63
N SER A 45 -1.61 3.59 -5.61
CA SER A 45 -2.14 4.53 -6.59
C SER A 45 -3.62 4.23 -6.87
N GLN A 46 -4.27 5.14 -7.60
CA GLN A 46 -5.67 5.00 -8.00
C GLN A 46 -6.67 4.91 -6.84
N ALA A 47 -6.30 5.45 -5.67
CA ALA A 47 -7.19 5.58 -4.52
C ALA A 47 -8.20 6.72 -4.74
N ASP A 48 -9.45 6.51 -4.33
CA ASP A 48 -10.52 7.49 -4.40
C ASP A 48 -10.28 8.62 -3.40
N ILE A 49 -10.02 9.82 -3.93
CA ILE A 49 -9.68 11.01 -3.15
C ILE A 49 -10.83 11.45 -2.23
N SER A 50 -12.07 11.12 -2.57
CA SER A 50 -13.27 11.55 -1.86
C SER A 50 -13.64 10.66 -0.67
N SER A 51 -13.19 9.41 -0.66
CA SER A 51 -13.50 8.46 0.41
C SER A 51 -12.39 8.34 1.44
N ASN A 52 -12.74 7.95 2.66
CA ASN A 52 -11.77 7.69 3.72
C ASN A 52 -11.03 6.37 3.44
N LEU A 53 -9.70 6.39 3.54
CA LEU A 53 -8.84 5.22 3.39
C LEU A 53 -8.40 4.73 4.77
N GLN A 54 -8.88 3.55 5.15
CA GLN A 54 -8.54 2.90 6.40
C GLN A 54 -7.72 1.65 6.11
N VAL A 55 -6.68 1.44 6.90
CA VAL A 55 -5.81 0.27 6.77
C VAL A 55 -5.71 -0.37 8.14
N SER A 56 -6.00 -1.67 8.18
CA SER A 56 -5.91 -2.46 9.39
C SER A 56 -5.48 -3.87 9.07
N LEU A 57 -5.25 -4.65 10.11
CA LEU A 57 -5.14 -6.08 9.99
C LEU A 57 -6.51 -6.70 9.64
N ALA A 58 -6.54 -7.78 8.87
CA ALA A 58 -7.77 -8.49 8.53
C ALA A 58 -8.45 -9.07 9.78
N THR A 59 -9.79 -9.09 9.78
CA THR A 59 -10.55 -9.67 10.89
C THR A 59 -10.55 -11.20 10.80
N PRO A 60 -10.86 -11.92 11.89
CA PRO A 60 -10.96 -13.38 11.85
C PRO A 60 -11.90 -13.90 10.76
N GLU A 61 -13.00 -13.18 10.49
CA GLU A 61 -13.96 -13.51 9.44
C GLU A 61 -13.34 -13.39 8.04
N ASP A 62 -12.58 -12.31 7.82
CA ASP A 62 -11.84 -12.09 6.56
C ASP A 62 -10.79 -13.19 6.34
N LEU A 63 -10.08 -13.59 7.41
CA LEU A 63 -9.07 -14.65 7.38
C LEU A 63 -9.68 -16.02 7.04
N MET A 64 -10.84 -16.35 7.63
CA MET A 64 -11.58 -17.57 7.29
C MET A 64 -11.99 -17.58 5.81
N GLY A 65 -12.42 -16.44 5.27
CA GLY A 65 -12.75 -16.30 3.86
C GLY A 65 -11.58 -16.55 2.90
N LEU A 66 -10.34 -16.32 3.36
CA LEU A 66 -9.12 -16.59 2.60
C LEU A 66 -8.50 -17.97 2.91
N GLY A 67 -9.08 -18.75 3.82
CA GLY A 67 -8.51 -20.02 4.26
C GLY A 67 -7.20 -19.87 5.05
N ILE A 68 -6.95 -18.69 5.63
CA ILE A 68 -5.74 -18.39 6.41
C ILE A 68 -6.06 -18.58 7.89
N SER A 69 -5.48 -19.60 8.51
CA SER A 69 -5.85 -20.00 9.88
C SER A 69 -5.19 -19.18 10.98
N ASN A 70 -4.06 -18.53 10.70
CA ASN A 70 -3.33 -17.80 11.74
C ASN A 70 -2.57 -16.62 11.14
N GLN A 71 -2.65 -15.51 11.84
CA GLN A 71 -1.94 -14.28 11.53
C GLN A 71 -1.16 -13.89 12.77
N PRO A 72 0.10 -13.44 12.65
CA PRO A 72 0.92 -13.13 13.80
C PRO A 72 0.23 -12.07 14.67
N SER A 73 0.15 -12.35 15.97
CA SER A 73 -0.40 -11.43 16.98
C SER A 73 0.52 -10.23 17.27
N ALA A 74 1.41 -9.90 16.33
CA ALA A 74 2.29 -8.76 16.44
C ALA A 74 1.45 -7.48 16.56
N GLN A 75 1.79 -6.64 17.54
CA GLN A 75 1.18 -5.33 17.69
C GLN A 75 1.70 -4.40 16.59
N LEU A 76 1.04 -4.47 15.44
CA LEU A 76 1.30 -3.66 14.26
C LEU A 76 0.44 -2.40 14.27
N ASN A 77 1.01 -1.30 13.81
CA ASN A 77 0.34 -0.04 13.58
C ASN A 77 0.35 0.25 12.09
N PHE A 78 -0.76 0.81 11.60
CA PHE A 78 -0.97 1.09 10.19
C PHE A 78 -1.27 2.56 10.03
N PHE A 79 -0.58 3.20 9.09
CA PHE A 79 -0.82 4.59 8.74
C PHE A 79 -0.84 4.74 7.23
N ALA A 80 -1.92 5.27 6.68
CA ALA A 80 -2.01 5.55 5.25
C ALA A 80 -1.97 7.06 5.02
N ARG A 81 -1.01 7.50 4.22
CA ARG A 81 -0.94 8.89 3.74
C ARG A 81 -1.26 8.92 2.27
N ARG A 82 -2.37 9.57 1.93
CA ARG A 82 -2.78 9.83 0.54
C ARG A 82 -2.47 11.28 0.16
N ASN A 83 -2.15 11.50 -1.11
CA ASN A 83 -2.01 12.83 -1.71
C ASN A 83 -3.26 13.24 -2.50
N GLY A 84 -3.28 14.46 -3.03
CA GLY A 84 -4.41 14.99 -3.81
C GLY A 84 -4.60 14.35 -5.20
N GLN A 85 -3.76 13.39 -5.59
CA GLN A 85 -3.82 12.69 -6.88
C GLN A 85 -4.27 11.23 -6.74
N GLY A 86 -4.65 10.79 -5.55
CA GLY A 86 -5.05 9.39 -5.31
C GLY A 86 -3.86 8.43 -5.25
N THR A 87 -2.64 8.93 -5.05
CA THR A 87 -1.47 8.11 -4.74
C THR A 87 -1.01 8.34 -3.31
N GLY A 88 -0.22 7.43 -2.76
CA GLY A 88 0.17 7.53 -1.37
C GLY A 88 1.05 6.39 -0.90
N VAL A 89 1.29 6.38 0.41
CA VAL A 89 2.09 5.37 1.09
C VAL A 89 1.33 4.85 2.31
N ILE A 90 1.31 3.53 2.46
CA ILE A 90 0.91 2.82 3.65
C ILE A 90 2.18 2.47 4.41
N VAL A 91 2.29 2.96 5.64
CA VAL A 91 3.38 2.67 6.56
C VAL A 91 2.89 1.66 7.58
N ILE A 92 3.66 0.58 7.74
CA ILE A 92 3.43 -0.48 8.71
C ILE A 92 4.57 -0.43 9.72
N THR A 93 4.23 -0.23 10.99
CA THR A 93 5.21 -0.23 12.07
C THR A 93 4.85 -1.23 13.15
N SER A 94 5.82 -1.64 13.98
CA SER A 94 5.53 -2.41 15.19
C SER A 94 5.85 -1.63 16.46
N SER A 95 5.08 -1.88 17.52
CA SER A 95 5.34 -1.28 18.84
C SER A 95 6.38 -2.05 19.66
N ARG A 96 6.83 -3.22 19.18
CA ARG A 96 7.83 -4.09 19.82
C ARG A 96 8.79 -4.66 18.77
N PRO A 97 10.02 -5.02 19.16
CA PRO A 97 10.95 -5.74 18.31
C PRO A 97 10.31 -6.90 17.55
N PHE A 98 10.44 -6.91 16.23
CA PHE A 98 9.88 -7.92 15.36
C PHE A 98 10.95 -8.99 15.06
N THR A 99 10.84 -10.14 15.72
CA THR A 99 11.88 -11.20 15.68
C THR A 99 11.65 -12.24 14.58
N GLN A 100 10.46 -12.26 13.97
CA GLN A 100 10.15 -13.23 12.92
C GLN A 100 10.93 -12.88 11.65
N PRO A 101 11.49 -13.88 10.95
CA PRO A 101 12.27 -13.67 9.73
C PRO A 101 11.41 -13.29 8.52
N GLU A 102 10.09 -13.34 8.66
CA GLU A 102 9.12 -13.09 7.60
C GLU A 102 7.91 -12.34 8.18
N LEU A 103 7.39 -11.41 7.39
CA LEU A 103 6.10 -10.77 7.63
C LEU A 103 5.04 -11.52 6.82
N ASP A 104 4.23 -12.32 7.51
CA ASP A 104 3.10 -13.07 6.96
C ASP A 104 1.80 -12.52 7.54
N ILE A 105 1.18 -11.54 6.87
CA ILE A 105 -0.03 -10.84 7.35
C ILE A 105 -1.04 -10.64 6.24
N VAL A 106 -2.31 -10.51 6.60
CA VAL A 106 -3.37 -10.08 5.68
C VAL A 106 -3.75 -8.65 6.03
N LEU A 107 -3.46 -7.75 5.09
CA LEU A 107 -3.80 -6.35 5.18
C LEU A 107 -5.22 -6.12 4.67
N LYS A 108 -6.07 -5.50 5.49
CA LYS A 108 -7.39 -5.03 5.11
C LYS A 108 -7.32 -3.54 4.79
N ILE A 109 -7.69 -3.20 3.58
CA ILE A 109 -7.71 -1.83 3.08
C ILE A 109 -9.17 -1.50 2.74
N GLN A 110 -9.75 -0.57 3.49
CA GLN A 110 -11.11 -0.13 3.29
C GLN A 110 -11.10 1.28 2.71
N GLU A 111 -11.75 1.44 1.58
CA GLU A 111 -11.86 2.69 0.84
C GLU A 111 -13.34 2.96 0.55
N GLY A 112 -13.96 3.84 1.34
CA GLY A 112 -15.40 4.06 1.30
C GLY A 112 -16.18 2.77 1.56
N HIS A 113 -16.86 2.25 0.53
CA HIS A 113 -17.60 0.99 0.57
C HIS A 113 -16.80 -0.21 0.04
N GLY A 114 -15.65 0.03 -0.58
CA GLY A 114 -14.76 -1.02 -1.08
C GLY A 114 -13.90 -1.59 0.04
N THR A 115 -13.76 -2.91 0.08
CA THR A 115 -12.78 -3.59 0.94
C THR A 115 -11.86 -4.43 0.07
N ARG A 116 -10.56 -4.23 0.22
CA ARG A 116 -9.52 -5.02 -0.41
C ARG A 116 -8.73 -5.76 0.67
N LEU A 117 -8.66 -7.07 0.55
CA LEU A 117 -7.78 -7.91 1.36
C LEU A 117 -6.53 -8.23 0.57
N GLN A 118 -5.36 -8.01 1.17
CA GLN A 118 -4.06 -8.28 0.54
C GLN A 118 -3.24 -9.15 1.47
N HIS A 119 -2.98 -10.39 1.05
CA HIS A 119 -2.01 -11.24 1.73
C HIS A 119 -0.59 -10.77 1.39
N ILE A 120 0.19 -10.53 2.43
CA ILE A 120 1.59 -10.11 2.38
C ILE A 120 2.39 -11.23 3.02
N LYS A 121 3.30 -11.80 2.25
CA LYS A 121 4.27 -12.78 2.72
C LYS A 121 5.65 -12.40 2.22
N GLN A 122 6.45 -11.77 3.08
CA GLN A 122 7.72 -11.17 2.70
C GLN A 122 8.81 -11.37 3.75
N SER A 123 9.97 -11.86 3.31
CA SER A 123 11.13 -12.00 4.19
C SER A 123 11.65 -10.64 4.66
N ILE A 124 11.91 -10.56 5.96
CA ILE A 124 12.55 -9.41 6.60
C ILE A 124 14.06 -9.67 6.53
N ASN A 125 14.64 -9.28 5.41
CA ASN A 125 16.07 -9.14 5.27
C ASN A 125 16.36 -7.66 5.11
N ARG A 126 17.44 -7.17 5.74
CA ARG A 126 17.93 -5.82 5.48
C ARG A 126 18.36 -5.78 4.02
N LYS A 127 17.45 -5.38 3.11
CA LYS A 127 17.87 -4.88 1.80
C LYS A 127 18.76 -3.69 2.13
N ALA A 128 20.02 -3.77 1.72
CA ALA A 128 20.89 -2.61 1.78
C ALA A 128 20.14 -1.49 1.06
N VAL A 129 19.69 -0.47 1.81
CA VAL A 129 19.40 0.82 1.21
C VAL A 129 20.65 1.10 0.39
N PRO A 130 20.55 1.29 -0.94
CA PRO A 130 21.73 1.62 -1.71
C PRO A 130 22.31 2.84 -1.01
N ALA A 131 23.48 2.66 -0.38
CA ALA A 131 24.19 3.76 0.22
C ALA A 131 24.21 4.81 -0.87
N LEU A 132 23.63 5.99 -0.60
CA LEU A 132 23.89 7.16 -1.42
C LEU A 132 25.42 7.18 -1.49
N GLN A 133 25.97 6.79 -2.63
CA GLN A 133 27.40 6.81 -2.82
C GLN A 133 27.73 8.30 -2.74
N THR A 134 28.12 8.76 -1.55
CA THR A 134 28.74 10.05 -1.35
C THR A 134 30.10 9.98 -2.02
N ALA A 135 30.09 9.96 -3.35
CA ALA A 135 31.25 9.82 -4.22
C ALA A 135 32.24 11.00 -4.10
N ASN A 136 31.96 11.96 -3.20
CA ASN A 136 32.75 13.16 -2.98
C ASN A 136 33.14 13.42 -1.51
N GLU A 137 32.91 12.48 -0.58
CA GLU A 137 33.37 12.67 0.79
C GLU A 137 34.85 12.27 0.91
N LYS A 138 35.72 13.28 0.98
CA LYS A 138 37.14 13.10 1.33
C LYS A 138 37.23 12.75 2.82
N PRO A 139 37.73 11.56 3.19
CA PRO A 139 37.87 11.19 4.60
C PRO A 139 38.83 12.16 5.30
N LEU A 140 38.41 12.67 6.45
CA LEU A 140 39.25 13.53 7.29
C LEU A 140 40.41 12.69 7.84
N THR A 141 41.64 13.05 7.48
CA THR A 141 42.83 12.41 8.02
C THR A 141 43.15 13.01 9.40
N PRO A 142 43.42 12.19 10.43
CA PRO A 142 43.80 12.71 11.73
C PRO A 142 45.18 13.40 11.63
N LYS A 143 45.26 14.65 12.08
CA LYS A 143 46.53 15.38 12.20
C LYS A 143 47.01 15.28 13.65
N PHE A 144 48.08 14.53 13.87
CA PHE A 144 48.77 14.53 15.15
C PHE A 144 49.56 15.84 15.30
N ILE A 145 49.37 16.52 16.42
CA ILE A 145 50.16 17.69 16.82
C ILE A 145 51.26 17.14 17.73
N VAL A 146 52.52 17.37 17.36
CA VAL A 146 53.72 17.10 18.18
C VAL A 146 54.27 18.39 18.75
#